data_AF-A0A136N9E6-F1
#
_entry.id   AF-A0A136N9E6-F1
#
_cell.length_a   1.000
_cell.length_b   1.000
_cell.length_c   1.000
_cell.angle_alpha   90.00
_cell.angle_beta   90.00
_cell.angle_gamma   90.00
#
_symmetry.space_group_name_H-M   'P 1'
#
loop_
_entity.id
_entity.type
_entity.pdbx_description
1 polymer ?
#
loop_
_entity_poly.entity_id
_entity_poly.type
_entity_poly.pdbx_seq_one_letter_code
_entity_poly.pdbx_strand_id
1 'polypeptide(L)'
;MKNIDEWVEWMARNPELAEKYYPEIMQGLTERIKSSEPFLTALIIQKLPDHFPNWKTEAEKYLCIKRKKMIQGYIDLIKVVLIEYEYPSEIEQKAVESVRAELTEQLEYWNNELKALPPQPIKTKADILKEQLSQYGFFELEKVKTLSEQSKVSIIEKIAESGLPYAIAMFDYLQFIPYLEKKHFDSKYKLNREVSKWFDSDKEGRAVKGNISSLLKNTTENKDRYTAYKHKENVIKDYELLK
;
A
#
# COMPACT_ATOMS: atom_id res chain seq x y z
N MET A 1 -23.87 2.62 -3.47
CA MET A 1 -22.91 2.71 -2.36
C MET A 1 -23.43 1.84 -1.24
N LYS A 2 -22.67 0.80 -0.88
CA LYS A 2 -23.05 -0.15 0.17
C LYS A 2 -22.33 0.30 1.46
N ASN A 3 -23.15 0.63 2.45
CA ASN A 3 -22.87 0.94 3.84
C ASN A 3 -21.98 2.17 4.15
N ILE A 4 -22.56 3.11 4.90
CA ILE A 4 -21.90 4.35 5.35
C ILE A 4 -20.82 4.03 6.41
N ASP A 5 -20.99 2.93 7.12
CA ASP A 5 -20.08 2.48 8.18
C ASP A 5 -18.75 1.95 7.61
N GLU A 6 -18.79 1.18 6.51
CA GLU A 6 -17.59 0.72 5.80
C GLU A 6 -16.78 1.89 5.23
N TRP A 7 -17.50 2.94 4.81
CA TRP A 7 -16.91 4.15 4.27
C TRP A 7 -16.27 5.00 5.37
N VAL A 8 -16.90 5.12 6.54
CA VAL A 8 -16.36 5.80 7.73
C VAL A 8 -15.14 5.05 8.30
N GLU A 9 -15.19 3.71 8.38
CA GLU A 9 -14.04 2.88 8.78
C GLU A 9 -12.85 3.03 7.83
N TRP A 10 -13.10 3.10 6.52
CA TRP A 10 -12.03 3.30 5.54
C TRP A 10 -11.35 4.66 5.69
N MET A 11 -12.13 5.73 5.95
CA MET A 11 -11.59 7.08 6.18
C MET A 11 -10.73 7.15 7.44
N ALA A 12 -11.20 6.53 8.54
CA ALA A 12 -10.44 6.47 9.79
C ALA A 12 -9.08 5.76 9.64
N ARG A 13 -9.01 4.75 8.75
CA ARG A 13 -7.78 4.00 8.47
C ARG A 13 -6.84 4.65 7.47
N ASN A 14 -7.27 5.71 6.77
CA ASN A 14 -6.49 6.35 5.72
C ASN A 14 -6.67 7.89 5.73
N PRO A 15 -6.38 8.57 6.86
CA PRO A 15 -6.73 9.98 7.04
C PRO A 15 -6.15 10.90 5.96
N GLU A 16 -4.90 10.69 5.55
CA GLU A 16 -4.25 11.49 4.49
C GLU A 16 -4.87 11.25 3.09
N LEU A 17 -5.36 10.04 2.80
CA LEU A 17 -6.03 9.73 1.53
C LEU A 17 -7.47 10.21 1.54
N ALA A 18 -8.15 10.09 2.68
CA ALA A 18 -9.50 10.62 2.87
C ALA A 18 -9.50 12.15 2.69
N GLU A 19 -8.53 12.85 3.27
CA GLU A 19 -8.38 14.30 3.16
C GLU A 19 -8.06 14.74 1.73
N LYS A 20 -7.29 13.93 0.99
CA LYS A 20 -6.96 14.17 -0.42
C LYS A 20 -8.13 13.94 -1.39
N TYR A 21 -8.92 12.89 -1.19
CA TYR A 21 -9.95 12.46 -2.16
C TYR A 21 -11.37 12.93 -1.81
N TYR A 22 -11.63 13.21 -0.54
CA TYR A 22 -12.91 13.70 -0.04
C TYR A 22 -12.71 14.93 0.87
N PRO A 23 -12.03 15.99 0.38
CA PRO A 23 -11.64 17.13 1.19
C PRO A 23 -12.84 17.82 1.86
N GLU A 24 -13.97 17.95 1.16
CA GLU A 24 -15.20 18.56 1.69
C GLU A 24 -15.83 17.73 2.82
N ILE A 25 -15.67 16.41 2.77
CA ILE A 25 -16.22 15.46 3.77
C ILE A 25 -15.30 15.40 4.97
N MET A 26 -13.99 15.39 4.79
CA MET A 26 -13.01 15.42 5.88
C MET A 26 -12.96 16.78 6.58
N GLN A 27 -13.11 17.86 5.82
CA GLN A 27 -13.34 19.18 6.37
C GLN A 27 -14.67 19.20 7.14
N GLY A 28 -15.75 18.63 6.59
CA GLY A 28 -17.03 18.48 7.29
C GLY A 28 -17.00 17.56 8.52
N LEU A 29 -16.17 16.52 8.55
CA LEU A 29 -15.99 15.61 9.70
C LEU A 29 -15.13 16.27 10.78
N THR A 30 -14.08 16.97 10.38
CA THR A 30 -13.21 17.75 11.28
C THR A 30 -13.96 18.95 11.85
N GLU A 31 -14.74 19.66 11.04
CA GLU A 31 -15.67 20.70 11.48
C GLU A 31 -16.77 20.10 12.35
N ARG A 32 -17.33 18.91 12.03
CA ARG A 32 -18.29 18.21 12.89
C ARG A 32 -17.69 17.77 14.21
N ILE A 33 -16.46 17.29 14.29
CA ILE A 33 -15.80 16.91 15.55
C ILE A 33 -15.47 18.17 16.37
N LYS A 34 -15.02 19.25 15.71
CA LYS A 34 -14.78 20.56 16.35
C LYS A 34 -16.06 21.30 16.75
N SER A 35 -17.19 20.98 16.12
CA SER A 35 -18.54 21.52 16.42
C SER A 35 -19.47 20.48 17.07
N SER A 36 -18.94 19.29 17.41
CA SER A 36 -19.71 18.27 18.11
C SER A 36 -19.83 18.72 19.55
N GLU A 37 -21.07 18.80 20.01
CA GLU A 37 -21.36 18.97 21.43
C GLU A 37 -20.62 17.87 22.20
N PRO A 38 -19.93 18.19 23.31
CA PRO A 38 -19.19 17.22 24.11
C PRO A 38 -19.99 15.96 24.50
N PHE A 39 -21.32 16.10 24.53
CA PHE A 39 -22.26 14.99 24.69
C PHE A 39 -22.18 13.92 23.57
N LEU A 40 -22.01 14.32 22.31
CA LEU A 40 -21.90 13.38 21.18
C LEU A 40 -20.57 12.63 21.22
N THR A 41 -19.47 13.31 21.54
CA THR A 41 -18.16 12.69 21.75
C THR A 41 -18.22 11.68 22.89
N ALA A 42 -18.81 12.05 24.02
CA ALA A 42 -19.05 11.17 25.15
C ALA A 42 -19.87 9.92 24.76
N LEU A 43 -20.93 10.08 23.96
CA LEU A 43 -21.75 8.96 23.49
C LEU A 43 -20.95 8.00 22.59
N ILE A 44 -20.08 8.52 21.73
CA ILE A 44 -19.21 7.70 20.88
C ILE A 44 -18.24 6.89 21.75
N ILE A 45 -17.60 7.52 22.73
CA ILE A 45 -16.67 6.87 23.66
C ILE A 45 -17.37 5.76 24.44
N GLN A 46 -18.57 6.01 24.95
CA GLN A 46 -19.34 5.04 25.72
C GLN A 46 -19.76 3.81 24.91
N LYS A 47 -19.97 3.97 23.60
CA LYS A 47 -20.34 2.87 22.70
C LYS A 47 -19.15 2.11 22.13
N LEU A 48 -17.94 2.62 22.29
CA LEU A 48 -16.75 2.02 21.71
C LEU A 48 -16.55 0.54 22.13
N PRO A 49 -16.74 0.16 23.41
CA PRO A 49 -16.56 -1.23 23.82
C PRO A 49 -17.54 -2.20 23.14
N ASP A 50 -18.77 -1.74 22.83
CA ASP A 50 -19.82 -2.57 22.20
C ASP A 50 -19.42 -3.09 20.81
N HIS A 51 -18.45 -2.44 20.15
CA HIS A 51 -17.95 -2.85 18.84
C HIS A 51 -16.97 -4.04 18.92
N PHE A 52 -16.45 -4.37 20.10
CA PHE A 52 -15.41 -5.36 20.28
C PHE A 52 -15.76 -6.77 19.75
N PRO A 53 -16.97 -7.33 19.98
CA PRO A 53 -17.33 -8.64 19.43
C PRO A 53 -17.30 -8.67 17.89
N ASN A 54 -17.70 -7.56 17.26
CA ASN A 54 -17.68 -7.42 15.81
C ASN A 54 -16.24 -7.32 15.29
N TRP A 55 -15.39 -6.52 15.96
CA TRP A 55 -13.97 -6.41 15.62
C TRP A 55 -13.23 -7.74 15.73
N LYS A 56 -13.54 -8.53 16.76
CA LYS A 56 -13.02 -9.90 16.93
C LYS A 56 -13.42 -10.79 15.76
N THR A 57 -14.72 -10.85 15.47
CA THR A 57 -15.25 -11.63 14.35
C THR A 57 -14.63 -11.20 13.01
N GLU A 58 -14.44 -9.90 12.80
CA GLU A 58 -13.86 -9.36 11.56
C GLU A 58 -12.36 -9.66 11.44
N ALA A 59 -11.59 -9.52 12.53
CA ALA A 59 -10.18 -9.85 12.54
C ALA A 59 -9.92 -11.33 12.24
N GLU A 60 -10.77 -12.22 12.76
CA GLU A 60 -10.68 -13.67 12.55
C GLU A 60 -10.91 -14.09 11.09
N LYS A 61 -11.66 -13.31 10.30
CA LYS A 61 -11.86 -13.56 8.86
C LYS A 61 -10.59 -13.40 8.05
N TYR A 62 -9.61 -12.66 8.56
CA TYR A 62 -8.38 -12.38 7.86
C TYR A 62 -7.22 -13.23 8.39
N LEU A 63 -6.29 -13.51 7.51
CA LEU A 63 -5.02 -14.15 7.86
C LEU A 63 -3.87 -13.18 7.64
N CYS A 64 -2.74 -13.50 8.25
CA CYS A 64 -1.46 -12.91 7.93
C CYS A 64 -1.41 -11.38 8.12
N ILE A 65 -0.82 -10.67 7.16
CA ILE A 65 -0.60 -9.20 7.21
C ILE A 65 -1.90 -8.43 7.38
N LYS A 66 -2.99 -8.87 6.76
CA LYS A 66 -4.28 -8.15 6.83
C LYS A 66 -4.87 -8.22 8.23
N ARG A 67 -4.82 -9.38 8.89
CA ARG A 67 -5.21 -9.53 10.31
C ARG A 67 -4.32 -8.69 11.22
N LYS A 68 -2.99 -8.73 11.01
CA LYS A 68 -2.05 -7.91 11.79
C LYS A 68 -2.37 -6.41 11.71
N LYS A 69 -2.56 -5.88 10.51
CA LYS A 69 -2.91 -4.46 10.30
C LYS A 69 -4.24 -4.09 10.96
N MET A 70 -5.21 -4.99 10.91
CA MET A 70 -6.53 -4.77 11.52
C MET A 70 -6.45 -4.73 13.05
N ILE A 71 -5.77 -5.71 13.66
CA ILE A 71 -5.54 -5.74 15.12
C ILE A 71 -4.76 -4.50 15.56
N GLN A 72 -3.73 -4.10 14.82
CA GLN A 72 -2.99 -2.87 15.11
C GLN A 72 -3.89 -1.63 15.08
N GLY A 73 -4.78 -1.52 14.09
CA GLY A 73 -5.73 -0.41 14.02
C GLY A 73 -6.68 -0.35 15.22
N TYR A 74 -7.11 -1.49 15.76
CA TYR A 74 -7.93 -1.52 16.99
C TYR A 74 -7.13 -1.09 18.22
N ILE A 75 -5.87 -1.53 18.34
CA ILE A 75 -4.95 -1.09 19.40
C ILE A 75 -4.77 0.42 19.36
N ASP A 76 -4.51 0.97 18.19
CA ASP A 76 -4.25 2.41 18.01
C ASP A 76 -5.50 3.23 18.36
N LEU A 77 -6.69 2.81 17.90
CA LEU A 77 -7.96 3.46 18.25
C LEU A 77 -8.20 3.50 19.77
N ILE A 78 -7.97 2.39 20.47
CA ILE A 78 -8.15 2.33 21.92
C ILE A 78 -7.13 3.21 22.65
N LYS A 79 -5.88 3.26 22.19
CA LYS A 79 -4.84 4.13 22.75
C LYS A 79 -5.17 5.61 22.57
N VAL A 80 -5.69 5.99 21.40
CA VAL A 80 -6.14 7.38 21.17
C VAL A 80 -7.14 7.77 22.25
N VAL A 81 -8.11 6.89 22.52
CA VAL A 81 -9.16 7.18 23.51
C VAL A 81 -8.65 7.20 24.95
N LEU A 82 -7.74 6.30 25.31
CA LEU A 82 -7.28 6.14 26.70
C LEU A 82 -6.08 7.02 27.09
N ILE A 83 -5.21 7.36 26.13
CA ILE A 83 -3.87 7.89 26.39
C ILE A 83 -3.61 9.18 25.62
N GLU A 84 -3.91 9.22 24.32
CA GLU A 84 -3.36 10.27 23.43
C GLU A 84 -4.25 11.50 23.32
N TYR A 85 -5.58 11.35 23.49
CA TYR A 85 -6.51 12.46 23.38
C TYR A 85 -6.80 13.12 24.72
N GLU A 86 -6.69 14.45 24.77
CA GLU A 86 -7.07 15.27 25.92
C GLU A 86 -8.55 15.68 25.82
N TYR A 87 -9.33 15.35 26.85
CA TYR A 87 -10.77 15.63 26.90
C TYR A 87 -11.05 16.92 27.68
N PRO A 88 -11.42 18.03 27.01
CA PRO A 88 -11.56 19.32 27.66
C PRO A 88 -12.83 19.43 28.51
N SER A 89 -13.86 18.61 28.27
CA SER A 89 -15.11 18.65 29.03
C SER A 89 -15.21 17.56 30.10
N GLU A 90 -15.92 17.86 31.18
CA GLU A 90 -16.19 16.91 32.26
C GLU A 90 -17.06 15.72 31.80
N ILE A 91 -17.94 15.93 30.83
CA ILE A 91 -18.83 14.88 30.30
C ILE A 91 -18.02 13.85 29.51
N GLU A 92 -17.07 14.30 28.69
CA GLU A 92 -16.16 13.41 27.95
C GLU A 92 -15.21 12.68 28.91
N GLN A 93 -14.66 13.37 29.91
CA GLN A 93 -13.81 12.74 30.92
C GLN A 93 -14.57 11.63 31.67
N LYS A 94 -15.81 11.89 32.09
CA LYS A 94 -16.68 10.87 32.72
C LYS A 94 -17.00 9.72 31.77
N ALA A 95 -17.22 10.00 30.50
CA ALA A 95 -17.46 8.97 29.49
C ALA A 95 -16.25 8.03 29.35
N VAL A 96 -15.04 8.58 29.22
CA VAL A 96 -13.80 7.78 29.15
C VAL A 96 -13.62 6.96 30.42
N GLU A 97 -13.80 7.59 31.58
CA GLU A 97 -13.66 6.90 32.87
C GLU A 97 -14.66 5.75 33.01
N SER A 98 -15.89 5.92 32.52
CA SER A 98 -16.92 4.88 32.58
C SER A 98 -16.59 3.63 31.77
N VAL A 99 -15.79 3.75 30.71
CA VAL A 99 -15.39 2.62 29.84
C VAL A 99 -13.92 2.23 29.98
N ARG A 100 -13.14 2.92 30.84
CA ARG A 100 -11.68 2.76 30.95
C ARG A 100 -11.27 1.32 31.22
N ALA A 101 -11.93 0.67 32.19
CA ALA A 101 -11.60 -0.70 32.58
C ALA A 101 -11.78 -1.66 31.39
N GLU A 102 -12.94 -1.60 30.73
CA GLU A 102 -13.25 -2.49 29.61
C GLU A 102 -12.32 -2.25 28.42
N LEU A 103 -12.07 -0.99 28.03
CA LEU A 103 -11.14 -0.67 26.96
C LEU A 103 -9.70 -1.11 27.29
N THR A 104 -9.30 -1.08 28.55
CA THR A 104 -7.98 -1.57 28.99
C THR A 104 -7.88 -3.08 28.82
N GLU A 105 -8.91 -3.83 29.21
CA GLU A 105 -8.97 -5.28 28.99
C GLU A 105 -8.95 -5.64 27.49
N GLN A 106 -9.70 -4.90 26.67
CA GLN A 106 -9.70 -5.08 25.22
C GLN A 106 -8.34 -4.76 24.60
N LEU A 107 -7.66 -3.71 25.07
CA LEU A 107 -6.30 -3.37 24.66
C LEU A 107 -5.31 -4.49 25.00
N GLU A 108 -5.40 -5.05 26.20
CA GLU A 108 -4.56 -6.18 26.60
C GLU A 108 -4.82 -7.41 25.71
N TYR A 109 -6.09 -7.74 25.48
CA TYR A 109 -6.49 -8.81 24.55
C TYR A 109 -5.84 -8.65 23.18
N TRP A 110 -5.97 -7.47 22.55
CA TRP A 110 -5.42 -7.25 21.22
C TRP A 110 -3.90 -7.29 21.18
N ASN A 111 -3.22 -6.81 22.22
CA ASN A 111 -1.78 -6.93 22.33
C ASN A 111 -1.33 -8.40 22.42
N ASN A 112 -2.07 -9.23 23.15
CA ASN A 112 -1.78 -10.65 23.27
C ASN A 112 -2.04 -11.39 21.94
N GLU A 113 -3.16 -11.10 21.27
CA GLU A 113 -3.44 -11.61 19.92
C GLU A 113 -2.34 -11.23 18.92
N LEU A 114 -1.91 -9.96 18.92
CA LEU A 114 -0.85 -9.47 18.04
C LEU A 114 0.47 -10.21 18.27
N LYS A 115 0.82 -10.48 19.53
CA LYS A 115 2.02 -11.24 19.91
C LYS A 115 1.93 -12.72 19.54
N ALA A 116 0.72 -13.30 19.61
CA ALA A 116 0.48 -14.71 19.30
C ALA A 116 0.43 -14.99 17.78
N LEU A 117 0.34 -13.96 16.93
CA LEU A 117 0.38 -14.16 15.48
C LEU A 117 1.71 -14.79 15.06
N PRO A 118 1.67 -15.79 14.16
CA PRO A 118 2.90 -16.41 13.66
C PRO A 118 3.77 -15.36 12.95
N PRO A 119 5.11 -15.45 13.08
CA PRO A 119 6.01 -14.61 12.31
C PRO A 119 5.71 -14.79 10.84
N GLN A 120 5.32 -13.69 10.18
CA GLN A 120 4.96 -13.73 8.77
C GLN A 120 6.21 -13.94 7.93
N PRO A 121 6.16 -14.75 6.87
CA PRO A 121 7.21 -14.73 5.87
C PRO A 121 7.30 -13.30 5.32
N ILE A 122 8.44 -12.65 5.54
CA ILE A 122 8.71 -11.32 5.02
C ILE A 122 8.82 -11.50 3.51
N LYS A 123 7.75 -11.18 2.77
CA LYS A 123 7.83 -11.11 1.30
C LYS A 123 8.89 -10.11 0.94
N THR A 124 9.91 -10.56 0.22
CA THR A 124 10.96 -9.69 -0.29
C THR A 124 10.40 -8.76 -1.37
N LYS A 125 11.15 -7.70 -1.72
CA LYS A 125 10.78 -6.85 -2.87
C LYS A 125 10.65 -7.67 -4.16
N ALA A 126 11.49 -8.70 -4.32
CA ALA A 126 11.44 -9.62 -5.44
C ALA A 126 10.15 -10.45 -5.45
N ASP A 127 9.67 -10.94 -4.30
CA ASP A 127 8.41 -11.69 -4.21
C ASP A 127 7.20 -10.83 -4.63
N ILE A 128 7.14 -9.60 -4.12
CA ILE A 128 6.07 -8.65 -4.47
C ILE A 128 6.11 -8.33 -5.96
N LEU A 129 7.31 -8.07 -6.50
CA LEU A 129 7.49 -7.79 -7.91
C LEU A 129 7.13 -9.00 -8.79
N LYS A 130 7.50 -10.21 -8.39
CA LYS A 130 7.16 -11.46 -9.09
C LYS A 130 5.65 -11.61 -9.23
N GLU A 131 4.90 -11.33 -8.17
CA GLU A 131 3.43 -11.40 -8.18
C GLU A 131 2.85 -10.40 -9.18
N GLN A 132 3.33 -9.15 -9.17
CA GLN A 132 2.91 -8.12 -10.13
C GLN A 132 3.23 -8.56 -11.57
N LEU A 133 4.48 -8.94 -11.84
CA LEU A 133 4.93 -9.33 -13.17
C LEU A 133 4.19 -10.56 -13.72
N SER A 134 3.85 -11.52 -12.84
CA SER A 134 3.03 -12.68 -13.22
C SER A 134 1.64 -12.28 -13.72
N GLN A 135 0.98 -11.33 -13.04
CA GLN A 135 -0.37 -10.87 -13.40
C GLN A 135 -0.42 -10.23 -14.80
N TYR A 136 0.69 -9.66 -15.24
CA TYR A 136 0.81 -8.99 -16.53
C TYR A 136 1.55 -9.82 -17.59
N GLY A 137 1.66 -11.14 -17.40
CA GLY A 137 2.19 -12.05 -18.43
C GLY A 137 3.69 -11.94 -18.70
N PHE A 138 4.49 -11.45 -17.75
CA PHE A 138 5.94 -11.32 -17.92
C PHE A 138 6.63 -12.64 -18.29
N PHE A 139 6.19 -13.75 -17.70
CA PHE A 139 6.75 -15.09 -17.97
C PHE A 139 6.32 -15.68 -19.32
N GLU A 140 5.41 -15.04 -20.03
CA GLU A 140 4.95 -15.43 -21.37
C GLU A 140 5.79 -14.81 -22.49
N LEU A 141 6.68 -13.86 -22.15
CA LEU A 141 7.56 -13.21 -23.11
C LEU A 141 8.53 -14.22 -23.73
N GLU A 142 8.76 -14.12 -25.05
CA GLU A 142 9.63 -15.04 -25.81
C GLU A 142 11.02 -15.20 -25.19
N LYS A 143 11.60 -14.11 -24.69
CA LYS A 143 12.89 -14.14 -24.00
C LYS A 143 12.76 -14.86 -22.64
N VAL A 144 11.80 -14.47 -21.81
CA VAL A 144 11.65 -15.00 -20.45
C VAL A 144 11.24 -16.47 -20.42
N LYS A 145 10.37 -16.92 -21.33
CA LYS A 145 9.91 -18.31 -21.38
C LYS A 145 11.03 -19.31 -21.68
N THR A 146 12.11 -18.86 -22.34
CA THR A 146 13.28 -19.71 -22.66
C THR A 146 14.26 -19.86 -21.50
N LEU A 147 14.15 -19.03 -20.46
CA LEU A 147 14.98 -19.13 -19.27
C LEU A 147 14.57 -20.33 -18.41
N SER A 148 15.55 -20.92 -17.71
CA SER A 148 15.30 -21.90 -16.65
C SER A 148 14.50 -21.27 -15.49
N GLU A 149 13.84 -22.09 -14.65
CA GLU A 149 13.12 -21.58 -13.48
C GLU A 149 14.05 -20.82 -12.51
N GLN A 150 15.29 -21.28 -12.35
CA GLN A 150 16.29 -20.57 -11.53
C GLN A 150 16.66 -19.22 -12.16
N SER A 151 16.89 -19.19 -13.47
CA SER A 151 17.21 -17.96 -14.21
C SER A 151 16.05 -16.96 -14.17
N LYS A 152 14.80 -17.43 -14.20
CA LYS A 152 13.59 -16.61 -14.01
C LYS A 152 13.52 -16.01 -12.61
N VAL A 153 13.97 -16.70 -11.57
CA VAL A 153 14.06 -16.12 -10.22
C VAL A 153 15.16 -15.04 -10.21
N SER A 154 16.34 -15.36 -10.71
CA SER A 154 17.49 -14.45 -10.68
C SER A 154 17.26 -13.15 -11.47
N ILE A 155 16.55 -13.19 -12.61
CA ILE A 155 16.23 -11.95 -13.34
C ILE A 155 15.26 -11.05 -12.55
N ILE A 156 14.31 -11.63 -11.81
CA ILE A 156 13.35 -10.87 -11.00
C ILE A 156 14.05 -10.22 -9.81
N GLU A 157 14.92 -10.96 -9.12
CA GLU A 157 15.75 -10.44 -8.03
C GLU A 157 16.60 -9.27 -8.52
N LYS A 158 17.28 -9.45 -9.67
CA LYS A 158 18.10 -8.39 -10.27
C LYS A 158 17.30 -7.13 -10.61
N ILE A 159 16.10 -7.29 -11.18
CA ILE A 159 15.20 -6.16 -11.47
C ILE A 159 14.76 -5.45 -10.17
N ALA A 160 14.43 -6.22 -9.13
CA ALA A 160 14.00 -5.67 -7.84
C ALA A 160 15.10 -4.90 -7.11
N GLU A 161 16.35 -5.35 -7.22
CA GLU A 161 17.51 -4.77 -6.52
C GLU A 161 18.16 -3.59 -7.25
N SER A 162 18.12 -3.57 -8.58
CA SER A 162 18.87 -2.59 -9.40
C SER A 162 18.15 -1.24 -9.58
N GLY A 163 16.91 -1.12 -9.09
CA GLY A 163 16.12 0.11 -9.14
C GLY A 163 15.46 0.40 -10.49
N LEU A 164 14.62 1.45 -10.52
CA LEU A 164 13.73 1.76 -11.63
C LEU A 164 14.43 1.94 -12.99
N PRO A 165 15.55 2.68 -13.13
CA PRO A 165 16.18 2.89 -14.44
C PRO A 165 16.64 1.57 -15.10
N TYR A 166 17.22 0.66 -14.30
CA TYR A 166 17.59 -0.66 -14.77
C TYR A 166 16.37 -1.48 -15.16
N ALA A 167 15.34 -1.50 -14.31
CA ALA A 167 14.10 -2.23 -14.57
C ALA A 167 13.45 -1.81 -15.90
N ILE A 168 13.38 -0.49 -16.17
CA ILE A 168 12.84 0.03 -17.43
C ILE A 168 13.69 -0.39 -18.63
N ALA A 169 15.02 -0.35 -18.51
CA ALA A 169 15.90 -0.84 -19.58
C ALA A 169 15.75 -2.35 -19.83
N MET A 170 15.59 -3.15 -18.77
CA MET A 170 15.37 -4.59 -18.88
C MET A 170 14.00 -4.90 -19.50
N PHE A 171 12.94 -4.20 -19.08
CA PHE A 171 11.61 -4.35 -19.67
C PHE A 171 11.56 -3.96 -21.14
N ASP A 172 12.31 -2.94 -21.56
CA ASP A 172 12.47 -2.60 -22.99
C ASP A 172 13.18 -3.72 -23.75
N TYR A 173 14.31 -4.20 -23.23
CA TYR A 173 15.07 -5.29 -23.85
C TYR A 173 14.28 -6.59 -23.98
N LEU A 174 13.48 -6.94 -22.96
CA LEU A 174 12.61 -8.10 -22.95
C LEU A 174 11.32 -7.91 -23.78
N GLN A 175 11.10 -6.73 -24.34
CA GLN A 175 9.88 -6.34 -25.07
C GLN A 175 8.62 -6.36 -24.20
N PHE A 176 8.77 -6.17 -22.90
CA PHE A 176 7.66 -6.14 -21.96
C PHE A 176 6.85 -4.84 -22.04
N ILE A 177 7.49 -3.68 -22.24
CA ILE A 177 6.75 -2.41 -22.37
C ILE A 177 5.77 -2.45 -23.56
N PRO A 178 6.19 -2.83 -24.79
CA PRO A 178 5.25 -3.01 -25.91
C PRO A 178 4.19 -4.07 -25.64
N TYR A 179 4.54 -5.15 -24.92
CA TYR A 179 3.58 -6.20 -24.52
C TYR A 179 2.45 -5.63 -23.65
N LEU A 180 2.81 -4.85 -22.62
CA LEU A 180 1.87 -4.18 -21.73
C LEU A 180 0.99 -3.17 -22.50
N GLU A 181 1.59 -2.35 -23.37
CA GLU A 181 0.87 -1.38 -24.21
C GLU A 181 -0.18 -2.07 -25.11
N LYS A 182 0.13 -3.26 -25.63
CA LYS A 182 -0.77 -3.98 -26.55
C LYS A 182 -1.84 -4.79 -25.84
N LYS A 183 -1.52 -5.43 -24.72
CA LYS A 183 -2.39 -6.44 -24.07
C LYS A 183 -3.13 -5.95 -22.83
N HIS A 184 -2.57 -5.00 -22.08
CA HIS A 184 -3.05 -4.71 -20.72
C HIS A 184 -3.51 -3.27 -20.51
N PHE A 185 -3.04 -2.31 -21.31
CA PHE A 185 -3.36 -0.90 -21.09
C PHE A 185 -3.85 -0.21 -22.36
N ASP A 186 -4.96 0.53 -22.22
CA ASP A 186 -5.54 1.38 -23.28
C ASP A 186 -4.78 2.70 -23.50
N SER A 187 -3.85 3.04 -22.60
CA SER A 187 -3.14 4.31 -22.62
C SER A 187 -1.80 4.22 -21.91
N LYS A 188 -0.81 4.93 -22.45
CA LYS A 188 0.53 5.01 -21.87
C LYS A 188 0.54 5.61 -20.47
N TYR A 189 -0.39 6.54 -20.18
CA TYR A 189 -0.52 7.14 -18.85
C TYR A 189 -0.89 6.09 -17.79
N LYS A 190 -1.87 5.21 -18.07
CA LYS A 190 -2.24 4.13 -17.13
C LYS A 190 -1.11 3.13 -16.93
N LEU A 191 -0.44 2.72 -18.03
CA LEU A 191 0.74 1.86 -17.95
C LEU A 191 1.80 2.48 -17.04
N ASN A 192 2.19 3.73 -17.31
CA ASN A 192 3.26 4.39 -16.55
C ASN A 192 2.93 4.49 -15.07
N ARG A 193 1.67 4.79 -14.72
CA ARG A 193 1.22 4.82 -13.32
C ARG A 193 1.26 3.45 -12.66
N GLU A 194 0.87 2.41 -13.39
CA GLU A 194 0.88 1.05 -12.85
C GLU A 194 2.30 0.55 -12.60
N VAL A 195 3.20 0.72 -13.58
CA VAL A 195 4.63 0.40 -13.41
C VAL A 195 5.24 1.22 -12.27
N SER A 196 4.87 2.50 -12.12
CA SER A 196 5.34 3.33 -11.00
C SER A 196 4.97 2.74 -9.63
N LYS A 197 3.82 2.08 -9.50
CA LYS A 197 3.40 1.41 -8.25
C LYS A 197 4.27 0.20 -7.93
N TRP A 198 4.71 -0.56 -8.93
CA TRP A 198 5.56 -1.74 -8.72
C TRP A 198 6.90 -1.40 -8.06
N PHE A 199 7.40 -0.18 -8.30
CA PHE A 199 8.68 0.30 -7.80
C PHE A 199 8.56 1.43 -6.76
N ASP A 200 7.34 1.79 -6.37
CA ASP A 200 7.04 2.93 -5.48
C ASP A 200 7.80 4.21 -5.88
N SER A 201 7.85 4.51 -7.18
CA SER A 201 8.73 5.58 -7.69
C SER A 201 8.09 6.97 -7.68
N ASP A 202 6.83 7.08 -8.09
CA ASP A 202 6.01 8.29 -7.97
C ASP A 202 4.53 7.98 -8.24
N LYS A 203 3.63 8.88 -7.81
CA LYS A 203 2.17 8.67 -7.92
C LYS A 203 1.64 8.76 -9.37
N GLU A 204 2.31 9.52 -10.22
CA GLU A 204 1.79 9.95 -11.53
C GLU A 204 2.44 9.26 -12.74
N GLY A 205 3.41 8.37 -12.55
CA GLY A 205 4.10 7.68 -13.64
C GLY A 205 5.20 8.52 -14.32
N ARG A 206 5.65 9.63 -13.72
CA ARG A 206 6.57 10.58 -14.41
C ARG A 206 7.96 10.00 -14.58
N ALA A 207 8.47 9.32 -13.55
CA ALA A 207 9.76 8.65 -13.53
C ALA A 207 9.80 7.49 -14.52
N VAL A 208 8.72 6.72 -14.62
CA VAL A 208 8.57 5.66 -15.63
C VAL A 208 8.58 6.27 -17.03
N LYS A 209 7.70 7.26 -17.30
CA LYS A 209 7.63 7.95 -18.60
C LYS A 209 8.99 8.50 -19.03
N GLY A 210 9.68 9.18 -18.10
CA GLY A 210 10.99 9.79 -18.35
C GLY A 210 12.05 8.75 -18.68
N ASN A 211 12.12 7.67 -17.91
CA ASN A 211 13.07 6.58 -18.17
C ASN A 211 12.78 5.84 -19.48
N ILE A 212 11.53 5.56 -19.81
CA ILE A 212 11.16 4.97 -21.12
C ILE A 212 11.60 5.90 -22.25
N SER A 213 11.25 7.18 -22.14
CA SER A 213 11.59 8.20 -23.14
C SER A 213 13.11 8.41 -23.26
N SER A 214 13.88 8.19 -22.19
CA SER A 214 15.34 8.27 -22.20
C SER A 214 15.99 7.20 -23.10
N LEU A 215 15.30 6.09 -23.37
CA LEU A 215 15.78 5.03 -24.26
C LEU A 215 15.64 5.39 -25.75
N LEU A 216 14.86 6.41 -26.10
CA LEU A 216 14.67 6.85 -27.48
C LEU A 216 15.90 7.63 -27.98
N LYS A 217 16.22 7.50 -29.27
CA LYS A 217 17.39 8.17 -29.88
C LYS A 217 17.33 9.70 -29.76
N ASN A 218 16.15 10.29 -29.96
CA ASN A 218 15.95 11.74 -30.02
C ASN A 218 15.11 12.24 -28.84
N THR A 219 15.61 12.04 -27.62
CA THR A 219 14.93 12.45 -26.39
C THR A 219 15.37 13.83 -25.90
N THR A 220 14.42 14.64 -25.45
CA THR A 220 14.65 15.92 -24.76
C THR A 220 14.52 15.78 -23.24
N GLU A 221 14.35 14.56 -22.74
CA GLU A 221 14.25 14.30 -21.30
C GLU A 221 15.54 14.64 -20.56
N ASN A 222 15.41 14.98 -19.29
CA ASN A 222 16.55 15.26 -18.43
C ASN A 222 17.37 13.96 -18.21
N LYS A 223 18.57 13.92 -18.80
CA LYS A 223 19.47 12.75 -18.79
C LYS A 223 20.18 12.53 -17.44
N ASP A 224 20.20 13.53 -16.57
CA ASP A 224 20.72 13.39 -15.21
C ASP A 224 19.70 12.69 -14.32
N ARG A 225 18.41 12.95 -14.55
CA ARG A 225 17.29 12.36 -13.79
C ARG A 225 16.84 11.00 -14.32
N TYR A 226 16.78 10.82 -15.64
CA TYR A 226 16.26 9.60 -16.27
C TYR A 226 17.37 8.86 -16.98
N THR A 227 17.88 7.83 -16.31
CA THR A 227 19.17 7.20 -16.62
C THR A 227 19.05 5.79 -17.19
N ALA A 228 17.86 5.32 -17.55
CA ALA A 228 17.67 3.97 -18.11
C ALA A 228 18.56 3.70 -19.33
N TYR A 229 18.84 4.73 -20.15
CA TYR A 229 19.76 4.62 -21.29
C TYR A 229 21.17 4.15 -20.91
N LYS A 230 21.65 4.44 -19.68
CA LYS A 230 22.96 4.01 -19.17
C LYS A 230 23.02 2.50 -18.93
N HIS A 231 21.87 1.83 -18.82
CA HIS A 231 21.79 0.41 -18.50
C HIS A 231 21.62 -0.51 -19.72
N LYS A 232 21.47 0.04 -20.94
CA LYS A 232 21.17 -0.75 -22.16
C LYS A 232 22.14 -1.90 -22.41
N GLU A 233 23.44 -1.67 -22.27
CA GLU A 233 24.44 -2.72 -22.46
C GLU A 233 24.45 -3.73 -21.31
N ASN A 234 24.25 -3.24 -20.08
CA ASN A 234 24.32 -4.07 -18.88
C ASN A 234 23.15 -5.05 -18.83
N VAL A 235 21.93 -4.63 -19.17
CA VAL A 235 20.77 -5.53 -19.18
C VAL A 235 20.90 -6.65 -20.22
N ILE A 236 21.56 -6.38 -21.35
CA ILE A 236 21.87 -7.42 -22.35
C ILE A 236 22.86 -8.41 -21.76
N LYS A 237 23.98 -7.93 -21.22
CA LYS A 237 25.01 -8.78 -20.60
C LYS A 237 24.43 -9.65 -19.48
N ASP A 238 23.69 -9.03 -18.56
CA ASP A 238 23.06 -9.72 -17.44
C ASP A 238 22.08 -10.80 -17.93
N TYR A 239 21.27 -10.52 -18.96
CA TYR A 239 20.34 -11.50 -19.50
C TYR A 239 21.06 -12.66 -20.21
N GLU A 240 22.12 -12.39 -20.97
CA GLU A 240 22.88 -13.45 -21.65
C GLU A 240 23.62 -14.36 -20.66
N LEU A 241 23.99 -13.87 -19.48
CA LEU A 241 24.53 -14.71 -18.39
C LEU A 241 23.51 -15.65 -17.75
N LEU A 242 22.20 -15.42 -17.99
CA LEU A 242 21.11 -16.23 -17.45
C LEU A 242 20.61 -17.31 -18.42
N LYS A 243 21.06 -17.31 -19.67
CA LYS A 243 20.79 -18.37 -20.65
C LYS A 243 21.69 -19.56 -20.42
#